data_AF-A0A967WCC2-F1
#
_entry.id   AF-A0A967WCC2-F1
#
_cell.length_a   1.000
_cell.length_b   1.000
_cell.length_c   1.000
_cell.angle_alpha   90.00
_cell.angle_beta   90.00
_cell.angle_gamma   90.00
#
_symmetry.space_group_name_H-M   'P 1'
#
loop_
_entity.id
_entity.type
_entity.pdbx_description
1 polymer ?
#
loop_
_entity_poly.entity_id
_entity_poly.type
_entity_poly.pdbx_seq_one_letter_code
_entity_poly.pdbx_strand_id
1 'polypeptide(L)'
;MLAGNMGSSSRMEYTVVGDTVNLASRLCSISNASEIVISREMYMANDIRWRVLAGEYQSIRLRGISQPVSTYRVEQLTTDYQEILDEQFNTIVQEELEEACEA
;
A
#
# COMPACT_ATOMS: atom_id res chain seq x y z
N MET A 1 17.20 0.12 3.22
CA MET A 1 16.57 -0.81 2.26
C MET A 1 17.58 -1.09 1.16
N LEU A 2 17.68 -2.33 0.69
CA LEU A 2 18.52 -2.77 -0.42
C LEU A 2 17.63 -3.51 -1.42
N ALA A 3 17.74 -3.19 -2.71
CA ALA A 3 17.08 -3.93 -3.79
C ALA A 3 18.15 -4.59 -4.68
N GLY A 4 17.91 -5.83 -5.09
CA GLY A 4 18.85 -6.53 -5.97
C GLY A 4 18.52 -7.99 -6.20
N ASN A 5 19.33 -8.63 -7.05
CA ASN A 5 19.26 -10.06 -7.30
C ASN A 5 19.85 -10.84 -6.12
N MET A 6 19.01 -11.61 -5.44
CA MET A 6 19.41 -12.42 -4.28
C MET A 6 18.98 -13.87 -4.49
N GLY A 7 19.83 -14.82 -4.07
CA GLY A 7 19.56 -16.25 -4.18
C GLY A 7 20.81 -17.06 -4.47
N SER A 8 20.65 -18.38 -4.63
CA SER A 8 21.73 -19.26 -5.08
C SER A 8 21.99 -19.06 -6.57
N SER A 9 23.14 -19.55 -7.05
CA SER A 9 23.47 -19.55 -8.48
C SER A 9 22.40 -20.25 -9.34
N SER A 10 21.66 -21.20 -8.77
CA SER A 10 20.59 -21.95 -9.43
C SER A 10 19.21 -21.27 -9.40
N ARG A 11 18.97 -20.29 -8.51
CA ARG A 11 17.68 -19.59 -8.39
C ARG A 11 17.91 -18.21 -7.80
N MET A 12 17.88 -17.22 -8.67
CA MET A 12 18.11 -15.82 -8.34
C MET A 12 16.84 -15.02 -8.56
N GLU A 13 16.45 -14.24 -7.56
CA GLU A 13 15.23 -13.42 -7.59
C GLU A 13 15.57 -11.97 -7.31
N TYR A 14 14.98 -11.05 -8.09
CA TYR A 14 15.08 -9.63 -7.80
C TYR A 14 14.15 -9.31 -6.62
N THR A 15 14.73 -8.92 -5.49
CA THR A 15 13.99 -8.74 -4.24
C THR A 15 14.49 -7.53 -3.47
N VAL A 16 13.73 -7.13 -2.45
CA VAL A 16 14.00 -6.00 -1.58
C VAL A 16 14.14 -6.48 -0.14
N VAL A 17 15.20 -6.03 0.55
CA VAL A 17 15.49 -6.36 1.95
C VAL A 17 15.67 -5.10 2.79
N GLY A 18 15.14 -5.12 4.01
CA GLY A 18 15.34 -4.07 5.01
C GLY A 18 14.15 -3.86 5.95
N ASP A 19 14.30 -2.92 6.86
CA ASP A 19 13.30 -2.68 7.91
C ASP A 19 11.92 -2.27 7.36
N THR A 20 11.87 -1.58 6.23
CA THR A 20 10.61 -1.20 5.58
C THR A 20 9.80 -2.42 5.13
N VAL A 21 10.43 -3.46 4.57
CA VAL A 21 9.70 -4.69 4.16
C VAL A 21 9.26 -5.50 5.39
N ASN A 22 10.06 -5.47 6.45
CA ASN A 22 9.69 -6.07 7.74
C ASN A 22 8.48 -5.34 8.36
N LEU A 23 8.47 -4.00 8.32
CA LEU A 23 7.34 -3.19 8.78
C LEU A 23 6.08 -3.51 7.97
N ALA A 24 6.16 -3.55 6.64
CA ALA A 24 5.02 -3.89 5.78
C ALA A 24 4.40 -5.26 6.12
N SER A 25 5.25 -6.28 6.34
CA SER A 25 4.80 -7.61 6.78
C SER A 25 4.05 -7.55 8.11
N ARG A 26 4.50 -6.70 9.05
CA ARG A 26 3.83 -6.54 10.35
C ARG A 26 2.52 -5.76 10.26
N LEU A 27 2.46 -4.73 9.44
CA LEU A 27 1.20 -4.02 9.16
C LEU A 27 0.14 -4.98 8.60
N CYS A 28 0.53 -5.85 7.66
CA CYS A 28 -0.35 -6.88 7.12
C CYS A 28 -0.78 -7.91 8.19
N SER A 29 0.09 -8.25 9.14
CA SER A 29 -0.26 -9.20 10.21
C SER A 29 -1.27 -8.66 11.24
N ILE A 30 -1.45 -7.34 11.32
CA ILE A 30 -2.37 -6.70 12.27
C ILE A 30 -3.66 -6.17 11.60
N SER A 31 -3.72 -6.17 10.28
CA SER A 31 -4.94 -5.83 9.52
C SER A 31 -5.91 -7.00 9.53
N ASN A 32 -7.20 -6.72 9.75
CA ASN A 32 -8.23 -7.73 9.51
C ASN A 32 -8.50 -7.91 8.02
N ALA A 33 -9.32 -8.91 7.68
CA ALA A 33 -9.78 -9.12 6.31
C ALA A 33 -10.44 -7.83 5.78
N SER A 34 -10.05 -7.45 4.56
CA SER A 34 -10.53 -6.23 3.88
C SER A 34 -10.15 -4.91 4.56
N GLU A 35 -9.20 -4.90 5.50
CA GLU A 35 -8.65 -3.66 6.07
C GLU A 35 -7.31 -3.31 5.43
N ILE A 36 -7.06 -2.01 5.29
CA ILE A 36 -5.77 -1.47 4.85
C ILE A 36 -5.18 -0.68 6.00
N VAL A 37 -4.04 -1.14 6.50
CA VAL A 37 -3.30 -0.48 7.61
C VAL A 37 -1.97 0.05 7.07
N ILE A 38 -1.72 1.34 7.31
CA ILE A 38 -0.52 2.06 6.89
C ILE A 38 0.19 2.66 8.10
N SER A 39 1.49 2.97 7.97
CA SER A 39 2.21 3.69 9.02
C SER A 39 1.85 5.17 9.02
N ARG A 40 2.11 5.86 10.14
CA ARG A 40 1.96 7.31 10.23
C ARG A 40 2.77 8.02 9.16
N GLU A 41 4.01 7.60 8.91
CA GLU A 41 4.89 8.19 7.92
C GLU A 41 4.28 8.12 6.51
N MET A 42 3.67 6.99 6.16
CA MET A 42 2.97 6.81 4.88
C MET A 42 1.73 7.71 4.78
N TYR A 43 0.91 7.78 5.84
CA TYR A 43 -0.28 8.63 5.85
C TYR A 43 0.07 10.13 5.72
N MET A 44 1.19 10.55 6.32
CA MET A 44 1.66 11.94 6.28
C MET A 44 2.38 12.29 4.97
N ALA A 45 2.64 11.32 4.08
CA ALA A 45 3.25 11.60 2.79
C ALA A 45 2.34 12.49 1.94
N ASN A 46 2.95 13.47 1.26
CA ASN A 46 2.22 14.47 0.48
C ASN A 46 1.33 13.84 -0.59
N ASP A 47 1.74 12.72 -1.18
CA ASP A 47 0.96 12.05 -2.24
C ASP A 47 -0.21 11.22 -1.69
N ILE A 48 -0.24 10.93 -0.39
CA ILE A 48 -1.23 10.03 0.22
C ILE A 48 -2.30 10.80 0.97
N ARG A 49 -1.90 11.84 1.71
CA ARG A 49 -2.79 12.53 2.66
C ARG A 49 -4.04 13.12 2.02
N TRP A 50 -3.96 13.55 0.77
CA TRP A 50 -5.10 14.09 0.02
C TRP A 50 -5.94 13.02 -0.67
N ARG A 51 -5.50 11.76 -0.73
CA ARG A 51 -6.19 10.67 -1.44
C ARG A 51 -7.09 9.85 -0.53
N VAL A 52 -6.71 9.70 0.74
CA VAL A 52 -7.36 8.80 1.69
C VAL A 52 -7.66 9.48 3.02
N LEU A 53 -8.80 9.13 3.60
CA LEU A 53 -9.14 9.42 4.99
C LEU A 53 -8.80 8.18 5.82
N ALA A 54 -7.99 8.37 6.85
CA ALA A 54 -7.51 7.29 7.70
C ALA A 54 -7.58 7.68 9.17
N GLY A 55 -8.06 6.77 10.01
CA GLY A 55 -8.15 6.92 11.46
C GLY A 55 -6.92 6.32 12.15
N GLU A 56 -6.55 6.86 13.32
CA GLU A 56 -5.54 6.22 14.17
C GLU A 56 -6.02 4.81 14.56
N TYR A 57 -5.13 3.83 14.50
CA TYR A 57 -5.50 2.44 14.73
C TYR A 57 -4.83 1.85 15.97
N GLN A 58 -3.60 1.34 15.84
CA GLN A 58 -2.83 0.81 16.95
C GLN A 58 -1.35 1.20 16.82
N SER A 59 -0.58 0.96 17.88
CA SER A 59 0.87 1.13 17.83
C SER A 59 1.56 -0.22 17.89
N ILE A 60 2.51 -0.45 16.98
CA ILE A 60 3.26 -1.70 16.90
C ILE A 60 4.72 -1.48 17.36
N ARG A 61 5.24 -2.44 18.12
CA ARG A 61 6.66 -2.49 18.46
C ARG A 61 7.37 -3.46 17.53
N LEU A 62 8.39 -2.98 16.83
CA LEU A 62 9.23 -3.79 15.97
C LEU A 62 10.50 -4.18 16.70
N ARG A 63 10.90 -5.45 16.58
CA ARG A 63 12.17 -5.92 17.14
C ARG A 63 13.31 -5.16 16.46
N GLY A 64 14.08 -4.40 17.24
CA GLY A 64 15.18 -3.57 16.74
C GLY A 64 14.83 -2.11 16.47
N ILE A 65 13.55 -1.71 16.60
CA ILE A 65 13.14 -0.30 16.55
C ILE A 65 12.85 0.17 17.97
N SER A 66 13.50 1.25 18.40
CA SER A 66 13.42 1.77 19.75
C SER A 66 12.07 2.45 20.06
N GLN A 67 11.46 3.09 19.06
CA GLN A 67 10.18 3.77 19.19
C GLN A 67 9.03 2.95 18.60
N PRO A 68 7.88 2.87 19.28
CA PRO A 68 6.67 2.28 18.70
C PRO A 68 6.26 3.01 17.42
N VAL A 69 5.86 2.26 16.39
CA VAL A 69 5.35 2.82 15.14
C VAL A 69 3.85 3.04 15.29
N SER A 70 3.38 4.28 15.09
CA SER A 70 1.95 4.60 15.03
C SER A 70 1.38 4.17 13.67
N THR A 71 0.21 3.55 13.68
CA THR A 71 -0.46 3.08 12.46
C THR A 71 -1.81 3.74 12.29
N TYR A 72 -2.24 3.82 11.04
CA TYR A 72 -3.53 4.34 10.62
C TYR A 72 -4.25 3.27 9.81
N ARG A 73 -5.56 3.16 10.01
CA ARG A 73 -6.42 2.34 9.18
C ARG A 73 -7.10 3.24 8.16
N VAL A 74 -6.98 2.90 6.88
CA VAL A 74 -7.68 3.61 5.81
C VAL A 74 -9.17 3.29 5.90
N GLU A 75 -10.01 4.33 5.94
CA GLU A 75 -11.46 4.20 6.11
C GLU A 75 -12.19 4.45 4.80
N GLN A 76 -11.75 5.45 4.03
CA GLN A 76 -12.37 5.82 2.76
C GLN A 76 -11.42 6.67 1.91
N LEU A 77 -11.80 6.87 0.65
CA LEU A 77 -11.18 7.85 -0.23
C LEU A 77 -11.70 9.25 0.10
N THR A 78 -10.90 10.26 -0.19
CA THR A 78 -11.39 11.64 -0.25
C THR A 78 -12.27 11.84 -1.48
N THR A 79 -13.25 12.74 -1.41
CA THR A 79 -14.15 13.07 -2.53
C THR A 79 -13.38 13.41 -3.81
N ASP A 80 -12.42 14.34 -3.73
CA ASP A 80 -11.63 14.78 -4.89
C ASP A 80 -10.91 13.62 -5.59
N TYR A 81 -10.38 12.67 -4.81
CA TYR A 81 -9.68 11.52 -5.37
C TYR A 81 -10.61 10.42 -5.87
N GLN A 82 -11.79 10.28 -5.27
CA GLN A 82 -12.81 9.35 -5.73
C GLN A 82 -13.31 9.72 -7.13
N GLU A 83 -13.55 11.02 -7.39
CA GLU A 83 -13.94 11.51 -8.72
C GLU A 83 -12.89 11.15 -9.79
N ILE A 84 -11.60 11.40 -9.49
CA ILE A 84 -10.50 11.05 -10.41
C ILE A 84 -10.45 9.55 -10.68
N LEU A 85 -10.65 8.72 -9.65
CA LEU A 85 -10.63 7.26 -9.80
C LEU A 85 -11.83 6.75 -10.60
N ASP A 86 -13.01 7.31 -10.38
CA ASP A 86 -14.22 6.92 -11.11
C ASP A 86 -14.11 7.28 -12.60
N GLU A 87 -13.52 8.44 -12.93
CA GLU A 87 -13.21 8.80 -14.32
C GLU A 87 -12.26 7.80 -14.97
N GLN A 88 -11.13 7.49 -14.30
CA GLN A 88 -10.15 6.52 -14.81
C GLN A 88 -10.74 5.12 -14.97
N PHE A 89 -11.54 4.67 -14.01
CA PHE A 89 -12.18 3.37 -14.05
C PHE A 89 -13.13 3.27 -15.24
N ASN A 90 -13.95 4.29 -15.48
CA ASN A 90 -14.88 4.31 -16.61
C ASN A 90 -14.16 4.32 -17.95
N THR A 91 -13.02 5.02 -18.08
CA THR A 91 -12.21 4.97 -19.30
C THR A 91 -11.70 3.56 -19.58
N ILE A 92 -11.11 2.90 -18.59
CA ILE A 92 -10.56 1.55 -18.75
C ILE A 92 -11.66 0.55 -19.14
N VAL A 93 -12.82 0.62 -18.47
CA VAL A 93 -13.95 -0.28 -18.77
C VAL A 93 -14.50 -0.06 -20.18
N GLN A 94 -14.51 1.19 -20.67
CA GLN A 94 -14.95 1.49 -22.04
C GLN A 94 -13.95 0.97 -23.08
N GLU A 95 -12.65 1.12 -22.84
CA GLU A 95 -11.60 0.58 -23.72
C GLU A 95 -11.70 -0.95 -23.84
N GLU A 96 -11.91 -1.67 -22.75
CA GLU A 96 -12.08 -3.14 -22.80
C GLU A 96 -13.36 -3.58 -23.55
N LEU A 97 -14.44 -2.79 -23.50
CA LEU A 97 -15.68 -3.09 -24.21
C LEU A 97 -15.58 -2.83 -25.73
N GLU A 98 -14.80 -1.84 -26.14
CA GLU A 98 -14.53 -1.56 -27.55
C GLU A 98 -13.65 -2.66 -28.16
N GLU A 99 -12.59 -3.08 -27.47
CA GLU A 99 -11.73 -4.19 -27.91
C GLU A 99 -12.50 -5.53 -28.01
N ALA A 100 -13.46 -5.77 -27.11
CA ALA A 100 -14.30 -6.97 -27.14
C ALA A 100 -15.34 -6.99 -28.28
N CYS A 101 -15.72 -5.82 -28.82
CA CYS A 101 -16.64 -5.72 -29.96
C CYS A 101 -15.95 -5.86 -31.32
N GLU A 102 -14.62 -5.64 -31.38
CA GLU A 102 -13.83 -5.74 -32.60
C GLU A 102 -13.21 -7.14 -32.85
N ALA A 103 -13.35 -8.07 -31.89
CA ALA A 103 -12.87 -9.46 -31.96
C ALA A 103 -13.96 -10.47 -32.36
#